data_AF-R9MDP3-F1
#
_entry.id   AF-R9MDP3-F1
#
_cell.length_a   1.000
_cell.length_b   1.000
_cell.length_c   1.000
_cell.angle_alpha   90.00
_cell.angle_beta   90.00
_cell.angle_gamma   90.00
#
_symmetry.space_group_name_H-M   'P 1'
#
loop_
_entity.id
_entity.type
_entity.pdbx_description
1 polymer ?
#
loop_
_entity_poly.entity_id
_entity_poly.type
_entity_poly.pdbx_seq_one_letter_code
_entity_poly.pdbx_strand_id
1 'polypeptide(L)'
;MDLLIFEKFRNECNQNLPKVIDEILSTGKNEKRCAVGLITTDDFYGFYITWDFGDDIDTGQYFEWEPDDISTDTDFLYQPLADIIDSCEDIDFCSPSKEKWDFAVSLLTVLQEVINQLPNEIFLKNNFKREDVLFFATMGDGDYIYEMLETSTRMFNVGAQH
;
A
#
# COMPACT_ATOMS: atom_id res chain seq x y z
N MET A 1 -12.47 2.74 -14.22
CA MET A 1 -12.70 4.06 -13.62
C MET A 1 -11.70 5.06 -14.20
N ASP A 2 -12.00 6.36 -14.22
CA ASP A 2 -11.02 7.38 -14.64
C ASP A 2 -9.99 7.58 -13.52
N LEU A 3 -8.70 7.38 -13.81
CA LEU A 3 -7.64 7.53 -12.82
C LEU A 3 -7.39 8.99 -12.43
N LEU A 4 -7.94 9.97 -13.17
CA LEU A 4 -7.83 11.38 -12.81
C LEU A 4 -8.47 11.71 -11.46
N ILE A 5 -9.47 10.95 -11.02
CA ILE A 5 -10.07 11.16 -9.69
C ILE A 5 -9.07 10.93 -8.56
N PHE A 6 -8.04 10.11 -8.79
CA PHE A 6 -6.98 9.81 -7.84
C PHE A 6 -5.80 10.80 -7.90
N GLU A 7 -5.87 11.89 -8.68
CA GLU A 7 -4.71 12.79 -8.86
C GLU A 7 -4.23 13.40 -7.54
N LYS A 8 -5.16 13.87 -6.69
CA LYS A 8 -4.82 14.39 -5.36
C LYS A 8 -4.15 13.31 -4.50
N PHE A 9 -4.77 12.13 -4.41
CA PHE A 9 -4.22 10.99 -3.69
C PHE A 9 -2.81 10.60 -4.20
N ARG A 10 -2.62 10.50 -5.51
CA ARG A 10 -1.32 10.22 -6.14
C ARG A 10 -0.27 11.24 -5.72
N ASN A 11 -0.61 12.52 -5.75
CA ASN A 11 0.32 13.60 -5.41
C ASN A 11 0.72 13.56 -3.93
N GLU A 12 -0.24 13.34 -3.04
CA GLU A 12 0.00 13.19 -1.60
C GLU A 12 0.89 11.98 -1.30
N CYS A 13 0.61 10.84 -1.94
CA CYS A 13 1.44 9.64 -1.83
C CYS A 13 2.87 9.87 -2.35
N ASN A 14 3.05 10.50 -3.51
CA ASN A 14 4.38 10.82 -4.05
C ASN A 14 5.21 11.73 -3.14
N GLN A 15 4.56 12.62 -2.39
CA GLN A 15 5.24 13.55 -1.48
C GLN A 15 5.62 12.92 -0.14
N ASN A 16 4.79 12.02 0.39
CA ASN A 16 4.90 11.56 1.76
C ASN A 16 5.34 10.10 1.91
N LEU A 17 4.95 9.20 0.98
CA LEU A 17 5.32 7.80 1.03
C LEU A 17 6.85 7.57 1.08
N PRO A 18 7.70 8.32 0.34
CA PRO A 18 9.15 8.14 0.45
C PRO A 18 9.70 8.29 1.87
N LYS A 19 9.13 9.17 2.69
CA LYS A 19 9.56 9.38 4.08
C LYS A 19 9.14 8.22 4.97
N VAL A 20 7.92 7.72 4.80
CA VAL A 20 7.43 6.54 5.53
C VAL A 20 8.29 5.32 5.23
N ILE A 21 8.54 5.03 3.94
CA ILE A 21 9.35 3.89 3.54
C ILE A 21 10.79 4.03 4.06
N ASP A 22 11.36 5.24 4.01
CA ASP A 22 12.67 5.50 4.60
C ASP A 22 12.72 5.16 6.10
N GLU A 23 11.72 5.62 6.86
CA GLU A 23 11.61 5.36 8.29
C GLU A 23 11.50 3.86 8.59
N ILE A 24 10.60 3.15 7.89
CA ILE A 24 10.45 1.69 8.00
C ILE A 24 11.79 1.00 7.73
N LEU A 25 12.41 1.25 6.58
CA LEU A 25 13.68 0.59 6.22
C LEU A 25 14.82 0.96 7.17
N SER A 26 14.79 2.14 7.79
CA SER A 26 15.79 2.53 8.79
C SER A 26 15.70 1.69 10.07
N THR A 27 14.49 1.32 10.50
CA THR A 27 14.24 0.44 11.65
C THR A 27 14.84 -0.95 11.42
N GLY A 28 14.71 -1.47 10.20
CA GLY A 28 15.19 -2.79 9.81
C GLY A 28 16.54 -2.81 9.08
N LYS A 29 17.41 -1.79 9.23
CA LYS A 29 18.63 -1.64 8.41
C LYS A 29 19.60 -2.85 8.37
N ASN A 30 19.52 -3.73 9.37
CA ASN A 30 20.35 -4.95 9.45
C ASN A 30 19.64 -6.21 8.93
N GLU A 31 18.38 -6.08 8.54
CA GLU A 31 17.55 -7.16 8.03
C GLU A 31 17.81 -7.36 6.54
N LYS A 32 17.56 -8.59 6.08
CA LYS A 32 17.80 -8.94 4.66
C LYS A 32 16.61 -8.61 3.76
N ARG A 33 15.42 -8.63 4.33
CA ARG A 33 14.14 -8.50 3.63
C ARG A 33 13.16 -7.73 4.49
N CYS A 34 12.28 -7.00 3.81
CA CYS A 34 11.21 -6.23 4.42
C CYS A 34 9.94 -6.46 3.60
N ALA A 35 8.79 -6.54 4.25
CA ALA A 35 7.50 -6.39 3.58
C ALA A 35 6.79 -5.16 4.10
N VAL A 36 6.13 -4.45 3.20
CA VAL A 36 5.34 -3.25 3.49
C VAL A 36 3.95 -3.45 2.90
N GLY A 37 2.96 -3.49 3.79
CA GLY A 37 1.54 -3.60 3.46
C GLY A 37 0.86 -2.24 3.54
N LEU A 38 0.10 -1.88 2.51
CA LEU A 38 -0.85 -0.76 2.53
C LEU A 38 -2.26 -1.33 2.73
N ILE A 39 -2.84 -1.14 3.91
CA ILE A 39 -4.06 -1.83 4.34
C ILE A 39 -5.22 -0.86 4.44
N THR A 40 -6.26 -1.09 3.64
CA THR A 40 -7.50 -0.33 3.67
C THR A 40 -8.56 -1.05 4.51
N THR A 41 -9.57 -0.35 5.03
CA THR A 41 -10.81 -1.03 5.48
C THR A 41 -11.60 -1.54 4.27
N ASP A 42 -12.51 -2.50 4.52
CA ASP A 42 -13.52 -3.01 3.56
C ASP A 42 -14.14 -1.89 2.69
N ASP A 43 -14.56 -0.80 3.34
CA ASP A 43 -15.30 0.31 2.75
C ASP A 43 -14.41 1.47 2.28
N PHE A 44 -13.09 1.30 2.38
CA PHE A 44 -12.07 2.30 2.05
C PHE A 44 -12.04 3.57 2.94
N TYR A 45 -12.82 3.63 4.03
CA TYR A 45 -12.79 4.72 5.02
C TYR A 45 -11.73 4.58 6.12
N GLY A 46 -10.75 3.73 5.92
CA GLY A 46 -9.52 3.68 6.71
C GLY A 46 -8.39 3.20 5.85
N PHE A 47 -7.19 3.75 6.02
CA PHE A 47 -6.03 3.35 5.26
C PHE A 47 -4.77 3.54 6.09
N TYR A 48 -4.04 2.46 6.36
CA TYR A 48 -2.82 2.45 7.17
C TYR A 48 -1.71 1.63 6.51
N ILE A 49 -0.51 1.71 7.09
CA ILE A 49 0.66 0.94 6.66
C ILE A 49 1.04 -0.04 7.78
N THR A 50 1.43 -1.25 7.40
CA THR A 50 2.05 -2.24 8.28
C THR A 50 3.33 -2.77 7.62
N TRP A 51 4.25 -3.34 8.39
CA TRP A 51 5.48 -3.92 7.87
C TRP A 51 5.99 -5.05 8.75
N ASP A 52 6.82 -5.89 8.15
CA ASP A 52 7.54 -6.96 8.85
C ASP A 52 8.94 -7.15 8.26
N PHE A 53 9.85 -7.69 9.07
CA PHE A 53 11.21 -8.03 8.65
C PHE A 53 11.49 -9.50 8.88
N GLY A 54 12.28 -10.09 8.00
CA GLY A 54 12.80 -11.45 8.19
C GLY A 54 12.84 -12.27 6.92
N ASP A 55 13.36 -13.49 7.04
CA ASP A 55 13.53 -14.39 5.89
C ASP A 55 12.23 -15.16 5.55
N ASP A 56 11.28 -15.26 6.49
CA ASP A 56 10.04 -16.06 6.43
C ASP A 56 8.75 -15.19 6.45
N ILE A 57 8.77 -14.07 5.72
CA ILE A 57 7.59 -13.19 5.62
C ILE A 57 6.44 -13.92 4.92
N ASP A 58 5.34 -14.10 5.64
CA ASP A 58 4.06 -14.57 5.10
C ASP A 58 3.07 -13.41 5.05
N THR A 59 2.90 -12.81 3.87
CA THR A 59 1.94 -11.71 3.67
C THR A 59 0.49 -12.11 3.94
N GLY A 60 0.16 -13.40 4.00
CA GLY A 60 -1.16 -13.87 4.41
C GLY A 60 -1.45 -13.67 5.90
N GLN A 61 -0.43 -13.41 6.71
CA GLN A 61 -0.52 -13.17 8.15
C GLN A 61 -0.32 -11.69 8.52
N TYR A 62 -0.50 -10.78 7.55
CA TYR A 62 -0.35 -9.34 7.75
C TYR A 62 -1.17 -8.77 8.92
N PHE A 63 -2.28 -9.43 9.29
CA PHE A 63 -3.14 -9.04 10.41
C PHE A 63 -2.49 -9.27 11.79
N GLU A 64 -1.40 -10.03 11.86
CA GLU A 64 -0.60 -10.21 13.09
C GLU A 64 0.48 -9.13 13.24
N TRP A 65 0.72 -8.32 12.20
CA TRP A 65 1.76 -7.30 12.19
C TRP A 65 1.20 -6.02 12.79
N GLU A 66 1.76 -5.60 13.94
CA GLU A 66 1.35 -4.36 14.58
C GLU A 66 1.65 -3.17 13.64
N PRO A 67 0.72 -2.21 13.47
CA PRO A 67 0.93 -1.03 12.63
C PRO A 67 1.97 -0.03 13.21
N ASP A 68 2.65 -0.38 14.30
CA ASP A 68 3.14 0.60 15.29
C ASP A 68 4.62 1.03 15.14
N ASP A 69 4.80 2.32 15.45
CA ASP A 69 6.03 3.11 15.65
C ASP A 69 6.75 3.69 14.41
N ILE A 70 6.00 4.13 13.40
CA ILE A 70 6.48 5.22 12.53
C ILE A 70 5.98 6.57 13.04
N SER A 71 6.91 7.52 13.18
CA SER A 71 6.60 8.90 13.55
C SER A 71 5.97 9.71 12.43
N THR A 72 6.11 9.23 11.18
CA THR A 72 5.53 9.88 10.01
C THR A 72 4.01 9.68 9.95
N ASP A 73 3.30 10.79 9.85
CA ASP A 73 1.85 10.84 9.64
C ASP A 73 1.44 10.14 8.33
N THR A 74 0.46 9.23 8.42
CA THR A 74 -0.08 8.45 7.31
C THR A 74 -1.44 8.96 6.82
N ASP A 75 -1.93 10.10 7.32
CA ASP A 75 -3.20 10.73 6.91
C ASP A 75 -3.27 11.04 5.41
N PHE A 76 -2.12 11.16 4.75
CA PHE A 76 -2.01 11.32 3.29
C PHE A 76 -2.59 10.13 2.51
N LEU A 77 -2.71 8.96 3.14
CA LEU A 77 -3.39 7.79 2.56
C LEU A 77 -4.90 7.87 2.77
N TYR A 78 -5.33 8.22 3.98
CA TYR A 78 -6.73 8.15 4.36
C TYR A 78 -7.56 9.31 3.78
N GLN A 79 -7.26 10.56 4.15
CA GLN A 79 -8.17 11.67 3.85
C GLN A 79 -8.38 11.87 2.34
N PRO A 80 -7.34 11.84 1.48
CA PRO A 80 -7.55 11.96 0.04
C PRO A 80 -8.31 10.78 -0.57
N LEU A 81 -8.25 9.59 0.03
CA LEU A 81 -9.03 8.44 -0.41
C LEU A 81 -10.51 8.60 -0.01
N ALA A 82 -10.78 9.01 1.23
CA ALA A 82 -12.12 9.33 1.71
C ALA A 82 -12.81 10.39 0.84
N ASP A 83 -12.09 11.46 0.48
CA ASP A 83 -12.61 12.50 -0.43
C ASP A 83 -13.06 11.93 -1.79
N ILE A 84 -12.36 10.91 -2.31
CA ILE A 84 -12.72 10.26 -3.58
C ILE A 84 -13.96 9.40 -3.40
N ILE A 85 -14.05 8.64 -2.30
CA ILE A 85 -15.20 7.80 -1.98
C ILE A 85 -16.47 8.65 -1.87
N ASP A 86 -16.39 9.77 -1.14
CA ASP A 86 -17.48 10.73 -0.99
C ASP A 86 -17.97 11.30 -2.34
N SER A 87 -17.08 11.35 -3.34
CA SER A 87 -17.42 11.82 -4.69
C SER A 87 -18.01 10.74 -5.61
N CYS A 88 -17.93 9.46 -5.20
CA CYS A 88 -18.41 8.31 -5.97
C CYS A 88 -19.82 7.88 -5.53
N GLU A 89 -20.81 8.76 -5.68
CA GLU A 89 -22.19 8.56 -5.19
C GLU A 89 -22.88 7.28 -5.71
N ASP A 90 -22.47 6.78 -6.88
CA ASP A 90 -23.07 5.62 -7.55
C ASP A 90 -22.48 4.26 -7.12
N ILE A 91 -21.45 4.25 -6.26
CA ILE A 91 -20.78 3.01 -5.83
C ILE A 91 -21.15 2.69 -4.39
N ASP A 92 -21.74 1.51 -4.17
CA ASP A 92 -21.87 0.94 -2.84
C ASP A 92 -20.55 0.25 -2.44
N PHE A 93 -19.81 0.90 -1.55
CA PHE A 93 -18.56 0.37 -1.01
C PHE A 93 -18.77 -0.61 0.16
N CYS A 94 -19.98 -0.69 0.72
CA CYS A 94 -20.29 -1.58 1.85
C CYS A 94 -20.68 -3.00 1.41
N SER A 95 -20.74 -3.25 0.10
CA SER A 95 -21.12 -4.55 -0.47
C SER A 95 -20.21 -4.94 -1.64
N PRO A 96 -19.99 -6.23 -1.87
CA PRO A 96 -19.16 -6.69 -2.97
C PRO A 96 -19.89 -6.42 -4.30
N SER A 97 -19.21 -5.70 -5.19
CA SER A 97 -19.73 -5.31 -6.50
C SER A 97 -18.59 -5.21 -7.51
N LYS A 98 -18.94 -5.24 -8.80
CA LYS A 98 -17.95 -5.03 -9.85
C LYS A 98 -17.36 -3.63 -9.75
N GLU A 99 -18.17 -2.65 -9.41
CA GLU A 99 -17.82 -1.25 -9.27
C GLU A 99 -16.82 -1.05 -8.12
N LYS A 100 -17.06 -1.67 -6.96
CA LYS A 100 -16.12 -1.70 -5.82
C LYS A 100 -14.78 -2.34 -6.21
N TRP A 101 -14.82 -3.45 -6.94
CA TRP A 101 -13.59 -4.09 -7.41
C TRP A 101 -12.83 -3.24 -8.45
N ASP A 102 -13.54 -2.63 -9.40
CA ASP A 102 -12.95 -1.73 -10.40
C ASP A 102 -12.32 -0.50 -9.73
N PHE A 103 -12.90 0.00 -8.63
CA PHE A 103 -12.30 1.02 -7.78
C PHE A 103 -11.02 0.50 -7.10
N ALA A 104 -11.06 -0.68 -6.47
CA ALA A 104 -9.89 -1.29 -5.83
C ALA A 104 -8.72 -1.43 -6.81
N VAL A 105 -8.97 -1.96 -8.02
CA VAL A 105 -7.95 -2.09 -9.07
C VAL A 105 -7.40 -0.74 -9.52
N SER A 106 -8.24 0.30 -9.57
CA SER A 106 -7.81 1.65 -9.91
C SER A 106 -6.89 2.24 -8.83
N LEU A 107 -7.24 2.05 -7.55
CA LEU A 107 -6.38 2.40 -6.41
C LEU A 107 -5.04 1.65 -6.49
N LEU A 108 -5.05 0.33 -6.71
CA LEU A 108 -3.83 -0.47 -6.88
C LEU A 108 -2.97 0.05 -8.04
N THR A 109 -3.58 0.45 -9.15
CA THR A 109 -2.83 1.00 -10.30
C THR A 109 -2.10 2.28 -9.92
N VAL A 110 -2.74 3.18 -9.17
CA VAL A 110 -2.12 4.42 -8.69
C VAL A 110 -1.02 4.12 -7.68
N LEU A 111 -1.25 3.21 -6.73
CA LEU A 111 -0.22 2.77 -5.77
C LEU A 111 1.00 2.16 -6.47
N GLN A 112 0.78 1.34 -7.51
CA GLN A 112 1.86 0.77 -8.32
C GLN A 112 2.71 1.89 -8.94
N GLU A 113 2.09 2.92 -9.52
CA GLU A 113 2.79 4.07 -10.10
C GLU A 113 3.64 4.81 -9.05
N VAL A 114 3.06 5.10 -7.89
CA VAL A 114 3.75 5.78 -6.78
C VAL A 114 4.92 4.93 -6.28
N ILE A 115 4.68 3.64 -6.00
CA ILE A 115 5.71 2.72 -5.52
C ILE A 115 6.85 2.68 -6.52
N ASN A 116 6.58 2.51 -7.82
CA ASN A 116 7.58 2.50 -8.89
C ASN A 116 8.42 3.78 -8.98
N GLN A 117 7.90 4.91 -8.50
CA GLN A 117 8.59 6.20 -8.47
C GLN A 117 9.39 6.45 -7.18
N LEU A 118 9.33 5.54 -6.19
CA LEU A 118 10.11 5.67 -4.96
C LEU A 118 11.61 5.86 -5.27
N PRO A 119 12.28 6.87 -4.69
CA PRO A 119 13.68 7.15 -4.97
C PRO A 119 14.60 5.98 -4.57
N ASN A 120 15.45 5.50 -5.48
CA ASN A 120 16.37 4.39 -5.18
C ASN A 120 17.31 4.68 -3.99
N GLU A 121 17.57 5.95 -3.66
CA GLU A 121 18.39 6.35 -2.52
C GLU A 121 17.85 5.89 -1.17
N ILE A 122 16.52 5.76 -1.00
CA ILE A 122 15.91 5.34 0.28
C ILE A 122 16.25 3.88 0.59
N PHE A 123 16.34 3.03 -0.43
CA PHE A 123 16.71 1.63 -0.27
C PHE A 123 18.20 1.51 0.04
N LEU A 124 19.05 2.13 -0.81
CA LEU A 124 20.51 1.99 -0.71
C LEU A 124 21.07 2.51 0.61
N LYS A 125 20.57 3.65 1.11
CA LYS A 125 21.07 4.22 2.38
C LYS A 125 20.67 3.39 3.61
N ASN A 126 19.62 2.59 3.49
CA ASN A 126 19.13 1.67 4.51
C ASN A 126 19.58 0.22 4.29
N ASN A 127 20.58 0.00 3.42
CA ASN A 127 21.17 -1.34 3.17
C ASN A 127 20.20 -2.36 2.57
N PHE A 128 19.16 -1.88 1.89
CA PHE A 128 18.25 -2.70 1.08
C PHE A 128 18.52 -2.46 -0.40
N LYS A 129 18.28 -3.49 -1.21
CA LYS A 129 17.93 -3.30 -2.62
C LYS A 129 16.42 -3.19 -2.74
N ARG A 130 15.95 -2.67 -3.87
CA ARG A 130 14.52 -2.52 -4.11
C ARG A 130 13.80 -3.88 -4.11
N GLU A 131 14.44 -4.89 -4.68
CA GLU A 131 13.97 -6.27 -4.71
C GLU A 131 13.97 -6.98 -3.35
N ASP A 132 14.64 -6.42 -2.33
CA ASP A 132 14.61 -6.94 -0.97
C ASP A 132 13.35 -6.47 -0.20
N VAL A 133 12.57 -5.56 -0.80
CA VAL A 133 11.34 -5.00 -0.22
C VAL A 133 10.12 -5.47 -1.00
N LEU A 134 9.27 -6.24 -0.34
CA LEU A 134 8.01 -6.73 -0.88
C LEU A 134 6.89 -5.74 -0.55
N PHE A 135 6.28 -5.15 -1.58
CA PHE A 135 5.12 -4.27 -1.40
C PHE A 135 3.82 -5.02 -1.69
N PHE A 136 2.78 -4.79 -0.88
CA PHE A 136 1.44 -5.28 -1.18
C PHE A 136 0.38 -4.31 -0.63
N ALA A 137 -0.85 -4.50 -1.08
CA ALA A 137 -2.03 -3.83 -0.53
C ALA A 137 -3.20 -4.80 -0.44
N THR A 138 -4.01 -4.66 0.61
CA THR A 138 -5.20 -5.48 0.82
C THR A 138 -6.21 -4.77 1.72
N MET A 139 -7.39 -5.37 1.89
CA MET A 139 -8.38 -4.96 2.88
C MET A 139 -8.05 -5.63 4.24
N GLY A 140 -8.25 -4.91 5.34
CA GLY A 140 -8.05 -5.46 6.69
C GLY A 140 -9.06 -6.54 7.05
N ASP A 141 -10.25 -6.43 6.48
CA ASP A 141 -11.39 -7.31 6.67
C ASP A 141 -12.32 -7.27 5.44
N GLY A 142 -13.40 -8.05 5.50
CA GLY A 142 -14.47 -8.01 4.50
C GLY A 142 -14.14 -8.76 3.20
N ASP A 143 -14.68 -8.22 2.11
CA ASP A 143 -14.58 -8.83 0.79
C ASP A 143 -13.20 -8.58 0.15
N TYR A 144 -12.84 -9.38 -0.86
CA TYR A 144 -11.67 -9.15 -1.71
C TYR A 144 -10.29 -9.13 -1.03
N ILE A 145 -10.15 -9.51 0.24
CA ILE A 145 -8.86 -9.54 0.96
C ILE A 145 -7.80 -10.29 0.14
N TYR A 146 -8.09 -11.54 -0.24
CA TYR A 146 -7.13 -12.38 -0.95
C TYR A 146 -6.94 -11.93 -2.40
N GLU A 147 -8.03 -11.53 -3.07
CA GLU A 147 -7.99 -11.05 -4.45
C GLU A 147 -7.15 -9.76 -4.58
N MET A 148 -7.32 -8.82 -3.63
CA MET A 148 -6.56 -7.58 -3.58
C MET A 148 -5.10 -7.84 -3.21
N LEU A 149 -4.84 -8.74 -2.25
CA LEU A 149 -3.49 -9.15 -1.86
C LEU A 149 -2.72 -9.79 -3.02
N GLU A 150 -3.31 -10.76 -3.71
CA GLU A 150 -2.68 -11.42 -4.86
C GLU A 150 -2.45 -10.43 -6.00
N THR A 151 -3.45 -9.60 -6.30
CA THR A 151 -3.39 -8.63 -7.39
C THR A 151 -2.30 -7.58 -7.13
N SER A 152 -2.26 -7.01 -5.93
CA SER A 152 -1.31 -5.97 -5.55
C SER A 152 0.13 -6.52 -5.50
N THR A 153 0.33 -7.70 -4.91
CA THR A 153 1.65 -8.35 -4.85
C THR A 153 2.21 -8.57 -6.25
N ARG A 154 1.37 -8.99 -7.20
CA ARG A 154 1.78 -9.14 -8.59
C ARG A 154 2.07 -7.79 -9.25
N MET A 155 1.27 -6.76 -8.98
CA MET A 155 1.42 -5.44 -9.60
C MET A 155 2.66 -4.69 -9.09
N PHE A 156 2.90 -4.68 -7.79
CA PHE A 156 3.88 -3.78 -7.18
C PHE A 156 5.33 -4.27 -7.34
N ASN A 157 5.50 -5.58 -7.56
CA ASN A 157 6.81 -6.23 -7.52
C ASN A 157 7.27 -6.75 -8.89
N VAL A 158 6.74 -6.19 -9.99
CA VAL A 158 7.15 -6.54 -11.36
C VAL A 158 8.59 -6.08 -11.61
N GLY A 159 9.54 -7.00 -11.40
CA GLY A 159 10.98 -6.76 -11.49
C GLY A 159 11.78 -7.44 -10.37
N ALA A 160 11.11 -7.87 -9.29
CA ALA A 160 11.69 -8.60 -8.17
C ALA A 160 11.42 -10.12 -8.26
N GLN A 161 11.55 -10.71 -9.45
CA GLN A 161 11.42 -12.17 -9.59
C GLN A 161 12.70 -12.84 -9.06
N HIS A 162 12.55 -13.59 -7.96
CA HIS A 162 13.52 -14.58 -7.48
C HIS A 162 13.62 -15.77 -8.44
#